data_AF-A0A950EX23-F1
#
_entry.id   AF-A0A950EX23-F1
#
_cell.length_a   1.000
_cell.length_b   1.000
_cell.length_c   1.000
_cell.angle_alpha   90.00
_cell.angle_beta   90.00
_cell.angle_gamma   90.00
#
_symmetry.space_group_name_H-M   'P 1'
#
loop_
_entity.id
_entity.type
_entity.pdbx_description
1 polymer ?
#
loop_
_entity_poly.entity_id
_entity_poly.type
_entity_poly.pdbx_seq_one_letter_code
_entity_poly.pdbx_strand_id
1 'polypeptide(L)'
;MMRQRIMRCLALVGGLSLLSGAGGQEAPTAREVETCLSRVLDYHGHLGPWAVIGYRVGERALRESGLQRSSKDLIVVHRCPEAVQYTCMLDGLHAATGASIGKLTLKHEVVPAEQLGTVVVDRAHGRQYHFTINPELVSAILNLDHEQQISEARRVAALTDEKLFRVVADPAK
;
A
#
# COMPACT_ATOMS: atom_id res chain seq x y z
N MET A 1 41.00 -9.08 49.44
CA MET A 1 39.73 -9.80 49.18
C MET A 1 38.60 -8.77 49.16
N MET A 2 38.06 -8.44 47.97
CA MET A 2 36.91 -7.53 47.70
C MET A 2 37.03 -6.07 48.22
N ARG A 3 36.61 -5.00 47.54
CA ARG A 3 35.79 -4.82 46.34
C ARG A 3 36.11 -3.41 45.80
N GLN A 4 36.42 -3.33 44.51
CA GLN A 4 36.71 -2.09 43.79
C GLN A 4 35.43 -1.44 43.24
N ARG A 5 35.43 -0.11 43.35
CA ARG A 5 34.95 0.90 42.38
C ARG A 5 33.44 1.05 42.15
N ILE A 6 32.97 2.14 42.76
CA ILE A 6 31.84 2.99 42.40
C ILE A 6 31.89 3.32 40.89
N MET A 7 30.83 2.99 40.16
CA MET A 7 30.59 3.50 38.81
C MET A 7 29.23 4.20 38.81
N ARG A 8 29.27 5.54 38.80
CA ARG A 8 28.13 6.40 38.48
C ARG A 8 27.90 6.31 36.97
N CYS A 9 26.90 5.57 36.53
CA CYS A 9 26.36 5.73 35.18
C CYS A 9 25.18 6.69 35.25
N LEU A 10 25.41 7.90 34.72
CA LEU A 10 24.41 8.90 34.42
C LEU A 10 23.48 8.31 33.36
N ALA A 11 22.25 7.96 33.75
CA ALA A 11 21.22 7.55 32.81
C ALA A 11 20.78 8.79 32.03
N LEU A 12 21.30 8.95 30.80
CA LEU A 12 20.75 9.88 29.84
C LEU A 12 19.37 9.35 29.45
N VAL A 13 18.32 9.99 29.96
CA VAL A 13 16.95 9.82 29.48
C VAL A 13 16.89 10.43 28.09
N GLY A 14 17.31 9.66 27.09
CA GLY A 14 17.08 9.97 25.69
C GLY A 14 15.60 9.77 25.41
N GLY A 15 14.85 10.87 25.40
CA GLY A 15 13.45 10.89 25.03
C GLY A 15 13.25 10.23 23.68
N LEU A 16 12.52 9.10 23.69
CA LEU A 16 12.01 8.47 22.50
C LEU A 16 10.93 9.39 21.93
N SER A 17 11.30 10.21 20.96
CA SER A 17 10.39 11.07 20.20
C SER A 17 9.44 10.18 19.39
N LEU A 18 8.32 9.79 20.00
CA LEU A 18 7.15 9.26 19.30
C LEU A 18 6.57 10.37 18.44
N LEU A 19 7.07 10.52 17.21
CA LEU A 19 6.30 11.19 16.16
C LEU A 19 5.34 10.16 15.57
N SER A 20 4.34 9.78 16.38
CA SER A 20 3.10 9.20 15.89
C SER A 20 2.32 10.34 15.24
N GLY A 21 2.59 10.61 13.97
CA GLY A 21 1.68 11.37 13.13
C GLY A 21 0.41 10.57 12.91
N ALA A 22 -0.48 10.56 13.89
CA ALA A 22 -1.87 10.14 13.74
C ALA A 22 -2.63 11.21 12.95
N GLY A 23 -2.26 11.40 11.68
CA GLY A 23 -3.13 12.05 10.72
C GLY A 23 -4.20 11.04 10.35
N GLY A 24 -5.35 11.06 11.03
CA GLY A 24 -6.53 10.34 10.55
C GLY A 24 -6.79 10.79 9.12
N GLN A 25 -6.71 9.89 8.15
CA GLN A 25 -6.79 10.30 6.76
C GLN A 25 -8.24 10.59 6.39
N GLU A 26 -8.44 11.81 5.91
CA GLU A 26 -9.72 12.27 5.41
C GLU A 26 -10.16 11.39 4.23
N ALA A 27 -11.47 11.25 4.05
CA ALA A 27 -11.99 10.53 2.90
C ALA A 27 -11.51 11.19 1.59
N PRO A 28 -11.27 10.41 0.52
CA PRO A 28 -10.87 10.98 -0.76
C PRO A 28 -11.94 11.95 -1.26
N THR A 29 -11.50 13.04 -1.88
CA THR A 29 -12.39 13.99 -2.55
C THR A 29 -13.10 13.32 -3.74
N ALA A 30 -14.25 13.86 -4.15
CA ALA A 30 -14.97 13.35 -5.32
C ALA A 30 -14.10 13.29 -6.59
N ARG A 31 -13.20 14.26 -6.77
CA ARG A 31 -12.25 14.28 -7.89
C ARG A 31 -11.22 13.15 -7.81
N GLU A 32 -10.71 12.84 -6.63
CA GLU A 32 -9.78 11.71 -6.45
C GLU A 32 -10.47 10.37 -6.68
N VAL A 33 -11.72 10.23 -6.22
CA VAL A 33 -12.56 9.06 -6.50
C VAL A 33 -12.77 8.90 -8.01
N GLU A 34 -13.16 9.96 -8.71
CA GLU A 34 -13.37 9.95 -10.17
C GLU A 34 -12.07 9.61 -10.92
N THR A 35 -10.95 10.20 -10.51
CA THR A 35 -9.63 9.90 -11.10
C THR A 35 -9.24 8.45 -10.89
N CYS A 36 -9.47 7.90 -9.69
CA CYS A 36 -9.22 6.50 -9.39
C CYS A 36 -10.04 5.58 -10.30
N LEU A 37 -11.36 5.80 -10.38
CA LEU A 37 -12.25 4.98 -11.20
C LEU A 37 -11.93 5.07 -12.69
N SER A 38 -11.64 6.28 -13.20
CA SER A 38 -11.25 6.47 -14.60
C SER A 38 -9.98 5.70 -14.93
N ARG A 39 -8.93 5.83 -14.11
CA ARG A 39 -7.64 5.18 -14.39
C ARG A 39 -7.70 3.67 -14.24
N VAL A 40 -8.49 3.18 -13.29
CA VAL A 40 -8.77 1.74 -13.18
C VAL A 40 -9.50 1.26 -14.43
N LEU A 41 -10.55 1.95 -14.88
CA LEU A 41 -11.26 1.58 -16.10
C LEU A 41 -10.32 1.55 -17.33
N ASP A 42 -9.50 2.59 -17.50
CA ASP A 42 -8.60 2.74 -18.64
C ASP A 42 -7.53 1.64 -18.71
N TYR A 43 -6.97 1.23 -17.57
CA TYR A 43 -5.89 0.24 -17.51
C TYR A 43 -6.37 -1.20 -17.35
N HIS A 44 -7.37 -1.41 -16.50
CA HIS A 44 -7.88 -2.74 -16.15
C HIS A 44 -8.95 -3.22 -17.15
N GLY A 45 -9.61 -2.29 -17.84
CA GLY A 45 -10.68 -2.56 -18.80
C GLY A 45 -12.08 -2.66 -18.18
N HIS A 46 -12.18 -2.72 -16.85
CA HIS A 46 -13.45 -2.63 -16.13
C HIS A 46 -13.25 -2.08 -14.70
N LEU A 47 -14.35 -1.78 -14.02
CA LEU A 47 -14.33 -1.37 -12.61
C LEU A 47 -14.33 -2.61 -11.71
N GLY A 48 -13.15 -2.98 -11.20
CA GLY A 48 -12.98 -4.08 -10.25
C GLY A 48 -12.50 -3.56 -8.89
N PRO A 49 -13.08 -4.03 -7.75
CA PRO A 49 -12.74 -3.51 -6.43
C PRO A 49 -11.27 -3.80 -6.07
N TRP A 50 -10.72 -4.92 -6.51
CA TRP A 50 -9.33 -5.27 -6.33
C TRP A 50 -8.38 -4.29 -7.05
N ALA A 51 -8.65 -3.96 -8.31
CA ALA A 51 -7.87 -2.95 -9.04
C ALA A 51 -7.97 -1.57 -8.37
N VAL A 52 -9.14 -1.20 -7.85
CA VAL A 52 -9.31 0.04 -7.06
C VAL A 52 -8.45 0.04 -5.81
N ILE A 53 -8.40 -1.06 -5.04
CA ILE A 53 -7.51 -1.16 -3.86
C ILE A 53 -6.05 -1.00 -4.29
N GLY A 54 -5.64 -1.67 -5.36
CA GLY A 54 -4.28 -1.54 -5.92
C GLY A 54 -3.93 -0.10 -6.29
N TYR A 55 -4.87 0.62 -6.93
CA TYR A 55 -4.71 2.03 -7.25
C TYR A 55 -4.54 2.89 -5.99
N ARG A 56 -5.41 2.69 -5.00
CA ARG A 56 -5.38 3.45 -3.73
C ARG A 56 -4.09 3.21 -2.94
N VAL A 57 -3.60 1.97 -2.90
CA VAL A 57 -2.29 1.63 -2.34
C VAL A 57 -1.17 2.37 -3.09
N GLY A 58 -1.20 2.36 -4.42
CA GLY A 58 -0.21 3.04 -5.25
C GLY A 58 -0.15 4.55 -5.01
N GLU A 59 -1.30 5.22 -4.97
CA GLU A 59 -1.38 6.65 -4.68
C GLU A 59 -0.87 6.97 -3.27
N ARG A 60 -1.24 6.15 -2.28
CA ARG A 60 -0.75 6.31 -0.92
C ARG A 60 0.78 6.16 -0.87
N ALA A 61 1.33 5.19 -1.58
CA ALA A 61 2.78 4.98 -1.64
C ALA A 61 3.53 6.16 -2.30
N LEU A 62 2.96 6.78 -3.34
CA LEU A 62 3.53 8.00 -3.94
C LEU A 62 3.50 9.17 -2.94
N ARG A 63 2.38 9.36 -2.22
CA ARG A 63 2.28 10.41 -1.19
C ARG A 63 3.29 10.25 -0.07
N GLU A 64 3.43 9.03 0.47
CA GLU A 64 4.34 8.73 1.58
C GLU A 64 5.83 8.83 1.19
N SER A 65 6.17 8.40 -0.03
CA SER A 65 7.54 8.46 -0.52
C SER A 65 7.93 9.85 -1.01
N GLY A 66 6.97 10.65 -1.49
CA GLY A 66 7.22 11.92 -2.17
C GLY A 66 7.77 11.76 -3.59
N LEU A 67 7.88 10.51 -4.09
CA LEU A 67 8.34 10.23 -5.43
C LEU A 67 7.25 10.56 -6.46
N GLN A 68 7.67 11.00 -7.64
CA GLN A 68 6.77 11.24 -8.75
C GLN A 68 6.32 9.92 -9.40
N ARG A 69 5.12 9.94 -9.99
CA ARG A 69 4.63 8.83 -10.81
C ARG A 69 5.67 8.44 -11.87
N SER A 70 5.85 7.14 -12.11
CA SER A 70 6.84 6.54 -13.03
C SER A 70 8.30 6.76 -12.65
N SER A 71 8.60 7.21 -11.43
CA SER A 71 9.96 7.21 -10.91
C SER A 71 10.58 5.81 -11.01
N LYS A 72 11.85 5.74 -11.44
CA LYS A 72 12.62 4.49 -11.42
C LYS A 72 12.98 4.08 -10.00
N ASP A 73 13.00 5.02 -9.05
CA ASP A 73 13.39 4.75 -7.66
C ASP A 73 12.28 4.08 -6.84
N LEU A 74 11.04 4.08 -7.36
CA LEU A 74 9.90 3.38 -6.77
C LEU A 74 9.86 1.94 -7.29
N ILE A 75 10.07 0.96 -6.40
CA ILE A 75 9.86 -0.46 -6.70
C ILE A 75 8.62 -0.95 -5.97
N VAL A 76 7.69 -1.55 -6.69
CA VAL A 76 6.45 -2.11 -6.15
C VAL A 76 6.52 -3.63 -6.26
N VAL A 77 6.35 -4.32 -5.14
CA VAL A 77 6.25 -5.78 -5.06
C VAL A 77 4.89 -6.11 -4.48
N HIS A 78 4.00 -6.66 -5.30
CA HIS A 78 2.71 -7.15 -4.83
C HIS A 78 2.82 -8.66 -4.58
N ARG A 79 2.46 -9.06 -3.36
CA ARG A 79 2.57 -10.43 -2.86
C ARG A 79 1.15 -10.97 -2.75
N CYS A 80 0.78 -11.93 -3.58
CA CYS A 80 -0.55 -12.54 -3.55
C CYS A 80 -0.58 -13.93 -4.20
N PRO A 81 -1.66 -14.72 -3.97
CA PRO A 81 -1.87 -15.96 -4.70
C PRO A 81 -1.97 -15.73 -6.21
N GLU A 82 -1.68 -16.76 -7.00
CA GLU A 82 -1.91 -16.77 -8.45
C GLU A 82 -3.39 -17.01 -8.76
N ALA A 83 -4.25 -16.08 -8.34
CA ALA A 83 -5.67 -16.08 -8.67
C ALA A 83 -6.11 -14.68 -9.08
N VAL A 84 -6.89 -14.62 -10.16
CA VAL A 84 -7.20 -13.38 -10.90
C VAL A 84 -7.71 -12.28 -9.98
N GLN A 85 -8.58 -12.61 -9.03
CA GLN A 85 -9.13 -11.64 -8.09
C GLN A 85 -8.04 -10.87 -7.33
N TYR A 86 -6.94 -11.51 -6.93
CA TYR A 86 -5.87 -10.82 -6.22
C TYR A 86 -4.92 -10.09 -7.18
N THR A 87 -4.60 -10.71 -8.31
CA THR A 87 -3.66 -10.14 -9.28
C THR A 87 -4.19 -8.87 -9.94
N CYS A 88 -5.51 -8.63 -9.98
CA CYS A 88 -6.10 -7.35 -10.41
C CYS A 88 -5.51 -6.12 -9.68
N MET A 89 -5.01 -6.28 -8.45
CA MET A 89 -4.32 -5.20 -7.75
C MET A 89 -3.06 -4.71 -8.48
N LEU A 90 -2.37 -5.57 -9.25
CA LEU A 90 -1.20 -5.19 -10.05
C LEU A 90 -1.56 -4.12 -11.09
N ASP A 91 -2.71 -4.23 -11.73
CA ASP A 91 -3.19 -3.26 -12.71
C ASP A 91 -3.49 -1.91 -12.06
N GLY A 92 -4.12 -1.93 -10.89
CA GLY A 92 -4.34 -0.73 -10.07
C GLY A 92 -3.03 -0.06 -9.66
N LEU A 93 -2.08 -0.83 -9.16
CA LEU A 93 -0.75 -0.36 -8.75
C LEU A 93 -0.02 0.27 -9.95
N HIS A 94 -0.09 -0.35 -11.13
CA HIS A 94 0.42 0.23 -12.37
C HIS A 94 -0.28 1.54 -12.69
N ALA A 95 -1.61 1.54 -12.72
CA ALA A 95 -2.42 2.69 -13.11
C ALA A 95 -2.08 3.91 -12.24
N ALA A 96 -1.96 3.73 -10.92
CA ALA A 96 -1.54 4.77 -9.97
C ALA A 96 -0.06 5.16 -10.16
N THR A 97 0.84 4.22 -9.89
CA THR A 97 2.28 4.52 -9.73
C THR A 97 3.04 4.69 -11.03
N GLY A 98 2.53 4.13 -12.13
CA GLY A 98 3.27 3.99 -13.39
C GLY A 98 4.44 3.01 -13.33
N ALA A 99 4.60 2.28 -12.22
CA ALA A 99 5.48 1.12 -12.14
C ALA A 99 4.91 0.02 -13.05
N SER A 100 5.80 -0.74 -13.70
CA SER A 100 5.35 -1.78 -14.62
C SER A 100 6.34 -2.93 -14.71
N ILE A 101 5.85 -4.08 -15.18
CA ILE A 101 6.66 -5.28 -15.42
C ILE A 101 7.76 -4.94 -16.44
N GLY A 102 7.42 -4.25 -17.54
CA GLY A 102 8.40 -3.86 -18.57
C GLY A 102 9.47 -2.87 -18.10
N LYS A 103 9.17 -2.03 -17.10
CA LYS A 103 10.16 -1.16 -16.45
C LYS A 103 10.95 -1.87 -15.35
N LEU A 104 10.59 -3.12 -15.03
CA LEU A 104 11.13 -3.91 -13.91
C LEU A 104 10.93 -3.25 -12.54
N THR A 105 9.96 -2.33 -12.45
CA THR A 105 9.60 -1.62 -11.21
C THR A 105 8.33 -2.13 -10.56
N LEU A 106 7.57 -3.02 -11.23
CA LEU A 106 6.46 -3.76 -10.65
C LEU A 106 6.76 -5.26 -10.71
N LYS A 107 6.62 -5.94 -9.58
CA LYS A 107 6.85 -7.38 -9.44
C LYS A 107 5.65 -8.05 -8.79
N HIS A 108 5.35 -9.26 -9.24
CA HIS A 108 4.42 -10.18 -8.59
C HIS A 108 5.22 -11.26 -7.87
N GLU A 109 4.98 -11.43 -6.58
CA GLU A 109 5.51 -12.52 -5.77
C GLU A 109 4.35 -13.44 -5.38
N VAL A 110 4.42 -14.71 -5.78
CA VAL A 110 3.36 -15.67 -5.47
C VAL A 110 3.50 -16.13 -4.02
N VAL A 111 2.47 -15.87 -3.22
CA VAL A 111 2.40 -16.26 -1.80
C VAL A 111 0.99 -16.76 -1.43
N PRO A 112 0.83 -17.50 -0.32
CA PRO A 112 -0.50 -17.83 0.22
C PRO A 112 -1.33 -16.58 0.57
N ALA A 113 -2.66 -16.73 0.60
CA ALA A 113 -3.59 -15.61 0.80
C ALA A 113 -3.39 -14.89 2.16
N GLU A 114 -2.92 -15.63 3.16
CA GLU A 114 -2.58 -15.13 4.50
C GLU A 114 -1.41 -14.15 4.49
N GLN A 115 -0.63 -14.12 3.40
CA GLN A 115 0.50 -13.22 3.19
C GLN A 115 0.20 -12.12 2.17
N LEU A 116 -1.07 -11.93 1.79
CA LEU A 116 -1.49 -10.87 0.87
C LEU A 116 -1.00 -9.50 1.35
N GLY A 117 -0.28 -8.80 0.49
CA GLY A 117 0.19 -7.45 0.78
C GLY A 117 0.97 -6.83 -0.38
N THR A 118 1.34 -5.57 -0.20
CA THR A 118 2.19 -4.84 -1.15
C THR A 118 3.35 -4.21 -0.40
N VAL A 119 4.56 -4.43 -0.89
CA VAL A 119 5.76 -3.73 -0.42
C VAL A 119 6.14 -2.71 -1.47
N VAL A 120 6.31 -1.46 -1.06
CA VAL A 120 6.83 -0.39 -1.93
C VAL A 120 8.17 0.09 -1.38
N VAL A 121 9.22 0.02 -2.19
CA VAL A 121 10.56 0.46 -1.85
C VAL A 121 10.84 1.79 -2.54
N ASP A 122 11.21 2.77 -1.74
CA ASP A 122 11.75 4.06 -2.14
C ASP A 122 13.28 4.00 -2.05
N ARG A 123 13.92 3.76 -3.21
CA ARG A 123 15.38 3.63 -3.29
C ARG A 123 16.11 4.95 -3.11
N ALA A 124 15.46 6.07 -3.44
CA ALA A 124 16.09 7.39 -3.33
C ALA A 124 16.34 7.78 -1.87
N HIS A 125 15.46 7.34 -0.96
CA HIS A 125 15.55 7.68 0.45
C HIS A 125 15.84 6.48 1.37
N GLY A 126 16.04 5.28 0.82
CA GLY A 126 16.31 4.08 1.59
C GLY A 126 15.17 3.68 2.54
N ARG A 127 13.92 3.82 2.08
CA ARG A 127 12.70 3.50 2.86
C ARG A 127 11.87 2.44 2.16
N GLN A 128 11.06 1.73 2.92
CA GLN A 128 10.06 0.82 2.38
C GLN A 128 8.75 0.94 3.16
N TYR A 129 7.64 0.64 2.47
CA TYR A 129 6.29 0.74 2.98
C TYR A 129 5.58 -0.58 2.78
N HIS A 130 5.08 -1.16 3.87
CA HIS A 130 4.36 -2.43 3.88
C HIS A 130 2.87 -2.17 4.01
N PHE A 131 2.11 -2.50 2.97
CA PHE A 131 0.67 -2.39 2.92
C PHE A 131 0.03 -3.75 3.18
N THR A 132 -0.81 -3.83 4.22
CA THR A 132 -1.64 -4.99 4.54
C THR A 132 -3.10 -4.64 4.29
N ILE A 133 -3.78 -5.41 3.44
CA ILE A 133 -5.19 -5.14 3.09
C ILE A 133 -6.08 -5.56 4.25
N ASN A 134 -7.12 -4.78 4.53
CA ASN A 134 -8.07 -5.09 5.59
C ASN A 134 -8.75 -6.45 5.31
N PRO A 135 -8.61 -7.46 6.19
CA PRO A 135 -9.18 -8.78 5.98
C PRO A 135 -10.71 -8.77 5.89
N GLU A 136 -11.39 -7.87 6.61
CA GLU A 136 -12.85 -7.75 6.50
C GLU A 136 -13.27 -7.28 5.11
N LEU A 137 -12.50 -6.35 4.52
CA LEU A 137 -12.73 -5.91 3.15
C LEU A 137 -12.48 -7.04 2.16
N VAL A 138 -11.39 -7.79 2.33
CA VAL A 138 -11.07 -8.97 1.50
C VAL A 138 -12.26 -9.94 1.52
N SER A 139 -12.74 -10.33 2.70
CA SER A 139 -13.90 -11.22 2.81
C SER A 139 -15.15 -10.68 2.14
N ALA A 140 -15.40 -9.36 2.20
CA ALA A 140 -16.56 -8.73 1.60
C ALA A 140 -16.54 -8.67 0.07
N ILE A 141 -15.35 -8.68 -0.56
CA ILE A 141 -15.21 -8.52 -2.03
C ILE A 141 -14.76 -9.79 -2.74
N LEU A 142 -14.61 -10.90 -2.02
CA LEU A 142 -14.32 -12.19 -2.61
C LEU A 142 -15.58 -12.75 -3.30
N ASN A 143 -15.38 -13.34 -4.49
CA ASN A 143 -16.41 -14.07 -5.24
C ASN A 143 -17.65 -13.26 -5.63
N LEU A 144 -17.50 -11.95 -5.81
CA LEU A 144 -18.55 -11.08 -6.33
C LEU A 144 -18.85 -11.38 -7.81
N ASP A 145 -20.13 -11.33 -8.18
CA ASP A 145 -20.51 -11.29 -9.59
C ASP A 145 -20.10 -9.96 -10.26
N HIS A 146 -20.26 -9.86 -11.58
CA HIS A 146 -19.81 -8.69 -12.33
C HIS A 146 -20.52 -7.38 -11.93
N GLU A 147 -21.81 -7.40 -11.60
CA GLU A 147 -22.56 -6.21 -11.20
C GLU A 147 -22.15 -5.76 -9.78
N GLN A 148 -21.98 -6.74 -8.89
CA GLN A 148 -21.45 -6.52 -7.54
C GLN A 148 -20.03 -5.95 -7.59
N GLN A 149 -19.16 -6.42 -8.48
CA GLN A 149 -17.82 -5.87 -8.64
C GLN A 149 -17.85 -4.38 -9.00
N ILE A 150 -18.73 -3.96 -9.91
CA ILE A 150 -18.83 -2.55 -10.31
C ILE A 150 -19.32 -1.68 -9.15
N SER A 151 -20.36 -2.10 -8.44
CA SER A 151 -20.89 -1.35 -7.31
C SER A 151 -19.89 -1.27 -6.16
N GLU A 152 -19.20 -2.38 -5.87
CA GLU A 152 -18.16 -2.43 -4.85
C GLU A 152 -16.92 -1.62 -5.23
N ALA A 153 -16.50 -1.59 -6.50
CA ALA A 153 -15.41 -0.74 -6.97
C ALA A 153 -15.67 0.74 -6.66
N ARG A 154 -16.91 1.22 -6.88
CA ARG A 154 -17.30 2.61 -6.55
C ARG A 154 -17.32 2.86 -5.06
N ARG A 155 -17.88 1.93 -4.27
CA ARG A 155 -17.92 2.02 -2.82
C ARG A 155 -16.51 2.07 -2.23
N VAL A 156 -15.65 1.14 -2.63
CA VAL A 156 -14.25 1.02 -2.21
C VAL A 156 -13.45 2.26 -2.58
N ALA A 157 -13.66 2.82 -3.78
CA ALA A 157 -12.96 4.03 -4.22
C ALA A 157 -13.24 5.24 -3.30
N ALA A 158 -14.40 5.28 -2.63
CA ALA A 158 -14.80 6.36 -1.74
C ALA A 158 -14.46 6.12 -0.25
N LEU A 159 -13.96 4.93 0.13
CA LEU A 159 -13.58 4.65 1.51
C LEU A 159 -12.30 5.41 1.91
N THR A 160 -12.14 5.66 3.22
CA THR A 160 -10.86 6.14 3.77
C THR A 160 -9.80 5.05 3.68
N ASP A 161 -8.52 5.43 3.64
CA ASP A 161 -7.41 4.49 3.51
C ASP A 161 -7.42 3.42 4.63
N GLU A 162 -7.80 3.78 5.87
CA GLU A 162 -7.80 2.87 7.03
C GLU A 162 -8.84 1.75 6.89
N LYS A 163 -9.92 1.99 6.14
CA LYS A 163 -10.90 0.94 5.84
C LYS A 163 -10.38 -0.04 4.78
N LEU A 164 -9.41 0.39 3.97
CA LEU A 164 -8.83 -0.40 2.88
C LEU A 164 -7.61 -1.19 3.32
N PHE A 165 -6.68 -0.54 4.00
CA PHE A 165 -5.38 -1.12 4.33
C PHE A 165 -4.72 -0.42 5.53
N ARG A 166 -3.75 -1.11 6.11
CA ARG A 166 -2.75 -0.54 7.03
C ARG A 166 -1.43 -0.37 6.29
N VAL A 167 -0.71 0.71 6.56
CA VAL A 167 0.66 0.94 6.10
C VAL A 167 1.63 1.01 7.28
N VAL A 168 2.81 0.40 7.12
CA VAL A 168 3.95 0.49 8.06
C VAL A 168 5.18 0.90 7.27
N ALA A 169 5.92 1.90 7.74
CA ALA A 169 7.16 2.35 7.12
C ALA A 169 8.38 1.83 7.89
N ASP A 170 9.37 1.30 7.17
CA ASP A 170 10.62 0.80 7.70
C ASP A 170 11.81 1.30 6.86
N PRO A 171 13.05 1.30 7.39
CA PRO A 171 14.24 1.42 6.56
C PRO A 171 14.29 0.29 5.51
N ALA A 172 14.68 0.62 4.29
CA ALA A 172 15.01 -0.41 3.29
C ALA A 172 16.30 -1.13 3.72
N LYS A 173 16.29 -2.46 3.63
CA LYS A 173 17.48 -3.30 3.87
C LYS A 173 18.41 -3.33 2.68
#